data_AF-A0A382ZWB7-F1
#
_entry.id   AF-A0A382ZWB7-F1
#
_cell.length_a   1.000
_cell.length_b   1.000
_cell.length_c   1.000
_cell.angle_alpha   90.00
_cell.angle_beta   90.00
_cell.angle_gamma   90.00
#
_symmetry.space_group_name_H-M   'P 1'
#
loop_
_entity.id
_entity.type
_entity.pdbx_description
1 polymer ?
#
loop_
_entity_poly.entity_id
_entity_poly.type
_entity_poly.pdbx_seq_one_letter_code
_entity_poly.pdbx_strand_id
1 'polypeptide(L)' 'MKNLMIGLCLVLFIGCASSNAYERPTVRIVGEAQMKKLDNGNYEVTPRWIKDRFDAENSMVKQLEDCREDK' A
#
# COMPACT_ATOMS: atom_id res chain seq x y z
N MET A 1 -3.74 -2.74 46.71
CA MET A 1 -4.15 -1.81 45.62
C MET A 1 -3.06 -1.60 44.56
N LYS A 2 -1.79 -1.30 44.91
CA LYS A 2 -0.68 -1.17 43.93
C LYS A 2 -0.48 -2.39 43.03
N ASN A 3 -0.52 -3.60 43.59
CA ASN A 3 -0.28 -4.84 42.83
C ASN A 3 -1.40 -5.16 41.82
N LEU A 4 -2.63 -4.67 42.07
CA LEU A 4 -3.78 -4.85 41.18
C LEU A 4 -3.70 -3.92 39.96
N MET A 5 -3.22 -2.67 40.16
CA MET A 5 -3.01 -1.72 39.07
C MET A 5 -1.87 -2.16 38.14
N ILE A 6 -0.81 -2.76 38.68
CA ILE A 6 0.31 -3.27 37.88
C ILE A 6 -0.14 -4.46 37.02
N GLY A 7 -0.96 -5.37 37.59
CA GLY A 7 -1.53 -6.49 36.84
C GLY A 7 -2.45 -6.04 35.70
N LEU A 8 -3.28 -5.03 35.93
CA LEU A 8 -4.16 -4.46 34.91
C LEU A 8 -3.36 -3.81 33.76
N CYS A 9 -2.30 -3.08 34.08
CA CYS A 9 -1.41 -2.50 33.07
C CYS A 9 -0.76 -3.58 32.20
N LEU A 10 -0.24 -4.66 32.79
CA LEU A 10 0.39 -5.76 32.05
C LEU A 10 -0.58 -6.44 31.06
N VAL A 11 -1.83 -6.68 31.47
CA VAL A 11 -2.85 -7.26 30.60
C VAL A 11 -3.20 -6.33 29.44
N LEU A 12 -3.28 -5.02 29.67
CA LEU A 12 -3.57 -4.03 28.62
C LEU A 12 -2.43 -3.91 27.60
N PHE A 13 -1.17 -3.97 28.03
CA PHE A 13 -0.02 -3.92 27.12
C PHE A 13 0.11 -5.16 26.24
N ILE A 14 -0.19 -6.36 26.77
CA ILE A 14 -0.14 -7.61 25.99
C ILE A 14 -1.35 -7.71 25.05
N GLY A 15 -2.53 -7.23 25.49
CA GLY A 15 -3.76 -7.27 24.69
C GLY A 15 -3.72 -6.36 23.45
N CYS A 16 -3.10 -5.18 23.54
CA CYS A 16 -3.06 -4.23 22.40
C CYS A 16 -2.10 -4.67 21.27
N ALA A 17 -1.07 -5.47 21.57
CA ALA A 17 -0.10 -5.92 20.57
C ALA A 17 -0.59 -7.12 19.72
N SER A 18 -1.71 -7.73 20.09
CA SER A 18 -2.23 -8.96 19.45
C SER A 18 -3.44 -8.72 18.54
N SER A 19 -3.63 -7.50 18.03
CA SER A 19 -4.59 -7.28 16.94
C SER A 19 -4.09 -8.00 15.69
N ASN A 20 -4.59 -9.22 15.48
CA ASN A 20 -4.50 -9.97 14.22
C ASN A 20 -5.35 -9.28 13.15
N ALA A 21 -5.05 -8.02 12.84
CA ALA A 21 -5.49 -7.40 11.60
C ALA A 21 -4.76 -8.16 10.51
N TYR A 22 -5.38 -9.23 10.02
CA TYR A 22 -4.89 -10.06 8.92
C TYR A 22 -4.26 -9.15 7.88
N GLU A 23 -2.95 -9.30 7.64
CA GLU A 23 -2.30 -8.62 6.53
C GLU A 23 -3.07 -8.99 5.28
N ARG A 24 -3.79 -8.02 4.71
CA ARG A 24 -4.54 -8.26 3.48
C ARG A 24 -3.50 -8.65 2.44
N PRO A 25 -3.64 -9.81 1.77
CA PRO A 25 -2.69 -10.20 0.76
C PRO A 25 -2.64 -9.09 -0.29
N THR A 26 -1.44 -8.58 -0.54
CA THR A 26 -1.22 -7.62 -1.62
C THR A 26 -1.36 -8.39 -2.93
N VAL A 27 -2.58 -8.50 -3.45
CA VAL A 27 -2.84 -9.11 -4.74
C VAL A 27 -2.33 -8.17 -5.81
N ARG A 28 -1.13 -8.45 -6.34
CA ARG A 28 -0.58 -7.74 -7.50
C ARG A 28 -1.23 -8.32 -8.75
N ILE A 29 -2.21 -7.61 -9.30
CA ILE A 29 -2.77 -7.92 -10.61
C ILE A 29 -1.74 -7.46 -11.65
N VAL A 30 -1.35 -8.35 -12.55
CA VAL A 30 -0.40 -8.02 -13.64
C VAL A 30 -1.05 -7.03 -14.59
N GLY A 31 -0.30 -6.05 -15.09
CA GLY A 31 -0.81 -5.00 -15.98
C GLY A 31 -1.52 -5.57 -17.22
N GLU A 32 -1.05 -6.71 -17.75
CA GLU A 32 -1.68 -7.41 -18.88
C GLU A 32 -3.12 -7.85 -18.58
N ALA A 33 -3.41 -8.27 -17.35
CA ALA A 33 -4.78 -8.65 -16.94
C ALA A 33 -5.71 -7.44 -16.78
N GLN A 34 -5.15 -6.23 -16.81
CA GLN A 34 -5.86 -4.96 -16.67
C GLN A 34 -5.96 -4.18 -17.99
N MET A 35 -5.46 -4.75 -19.10
CA MET A 35 -5.42 -4.13 -20.41
C MET A 35 -5.99 -5.09 -21.47
N LYS A 36 -6.74 -4.55 -22.43
CA LYS A 36 -7.22 -5.26 -23.61
C LYS A 36 -6.72 -4.56 -24.86
N LYS A 37 -5.99 -5.28 -25.72
CA LYS A 37 -5.52 -4.74 -27.00
C LYS A 37 -6.69 -4.61 -27.97
N LEU A 38 -6.79 -3.47 -28.64
CA LEU A 38 -7.78 -3.16 -29.65
C LEU A 38 -7.16 -3.29 -31.06
N ASP A 39 -8.01 -3.54 -32.06
CA ASP A 39 -7.56 -3.76 -33.45
C ASP A 39 -6.92 -2.51 -34.09
N ASN A 40 -7.26 -1.33 -33.58
CA ASN A 40 -6.65 -0.05 -33.99
C ASN A 40 -5.25 0.19 -33.39
N GLY A 41 -4.69 -0.79 -32.66
CA GLY A 41 -3.39 -0.69 -32.00
C GLY A 41 -3.42 -0.01 -30.63
N ASN A 42 -4.58 0.51 -30.19
CA ASN A 42 -4.74 1.07 -28.86
C ASN A 42 -5.04 0.00 -27.81
N TYR A 43 -5.08 0.41 -26.55
CA TYR A 43 -5.45 -0.44 -25.42
C TYR A 43 -6.64 0.14 -24.68
N GLU A 44 -7.63 -0.70 -24.40
CA GLU A 44 -8.64 -0.43 -23.38
C GLU A 44 -8.08 -0.85 -22.02
N VAL A 45 -8.17 0.03 -21.02
CA VAL A 45 -7.54 -0.18 -19.72
C VAL A 45 -8.57 -0.08 -18.60
N THR A 46 -8.38 -0.86 -17.55
CA THR A 46 -9.25 -0.76 -16.36
C THR A 46 -8.98 0.52 -15.57
N PRO A 47 -9.97 1.06 -14.82
CA PRO A 47 -9.73 2.20 -13.93
C PRO A 47 -8.60 1.97 -12.92
N ARG A 48 -8.41 0.71 -12.49
CA ARG A 48 -7.32 0.38 -11.57
C ARG A 48 -5.94 0.55 -12.22
N TRP A 49 -5.79 0.15 -13.48
CA TRP A 49 -4.55 0.36 -14.23
C TRP A 49 -4.17 1.83 -14.31
N ILE A 50 -5.16 2.71 -14.56
CA ILE A 50 -4.96 4.17 -14.61
C ILE A 50 -4.45 4.68 -13.26
N LYS A 51 -5.09 4.26 -12.15
CA LYS A 51 -4.65 4.65 -10.81
C LYS A 51 -3.22 4.17 -10.52
N ASP A 52 -2.92 2.91 -10.79
CA ASP A 52 -1.62 2.32 -10.51
C ASP A 52 -0.52 3.02 -11.36
N ARG A 53 -0.83 3.45 -12.59
CA ARG A 53 0.07 4.24 -13.43
C ARG A 53 0.28 5.66 -12.91
N PHE A 54 -0.78 6.35 -12.52
CA PHE A 54 -0.69 7.69 -11.93
C PHE A 54 0.17 7.69 -10.66
N ASP A 55 -0.02 6.71 -9.78
CA ASP A 55 0.78 6.57 -8.56
C ASP A 55 2.26 6.31 -8.88
N ALA A 56 2.54 5.49 -9.90
CA ALA A 56 3.91 5.23 -10.34
C ALA A 56 4.58 6.48 -10.93
N GLU A 57 3.88 7.25 -11.76
CA GLU A 57 4.38 8.51 -12.32
C GLU A 57 4.70 9.53 -11.23
N ASN A 58 3.80 9.71 -10.26
CA ASN A 58 4.04 10.60 -9.13
C ASN A 58 5.24 10.14 -8.27
N SER A 59 5.40 8.83 -8.08
CA SER A 59 6.57 8.29 -7.38
C SER A 59 7.87 8.60 -8.13
N MET A 60 7.87 8.51 -9.46
CA MET A 60 9.03 8.86 -10.28
C MET A 60 9.34 10.37 -10.23
N VAL A 61 8.32 11.23 -10.28
CA VAL A 61 8.51 12.68 -10.13
C VAL A 61 9.15 12.99 -8.78
N LYS A 62 8.63 12.40 -7.70
CA LYS A 62 9.21 12.58 -6.37
C LYS A 62 10.68 12.13 -6.30
N GLN A 63 10.99 10.97 -6.87
CA GLN A 63 12.39 10.50 -6.93
C GLN A 63 13.29 11.46 -7.69
N LEU A 64 12.80 12.07 -8.77
CA LEU A 64 13.56 13.07 -9.53
C LEU A 64 13.76 14.37 -8.73
N GLU A 65 12.76 14.80 -7.96
CA GLU A 65 12.87 15.94 -7.04
C GLU A 65 13.89 15.65 -5.93
N ASP A 66 13.79 14.50 -5.27
CA ASP A 66 14.74 14.05 -4.25
C ASP A 66 16.19 14.04 -4.80
N CYS A 67 16.40 13.51 -6.03
CA CYS A 67 17.70 13.53 -6.69
C CYS A 67 18.21 14.94 -7.07
N ARG A 68 17.33 15.93 -7.19
CA ARG A 68 17.69 17.32 -7.48
C ARG A 68 18.05 18.09 -6.22
N GLU A 69 17.41 17.78 -5.09
CA GLU A 69 17.65 18.42 -3.78
C GLU A 69 18.90 17.86 -3.08
N ASP A 70 19.34 16.65 -3.39
CA ASP A 70 20.62 16.05 -2.93
C ASP A 70 21.87 16.64 -3.63
N LYS A 71 21.79 17.86 -4.14
CA LYS A 71 22.91 18.65 -4.71
C LYS A 71 23.12 19.96 -3.95
#